data_AF-A0A7S3MDG1-F1
#
_entry.id   AF-A0A7S3MDG1-F1
#
_cell.length_a   1.000
_cell.length_b   1.000
_cell.length_c   1.000
_cell.angle_alpha   90.00
_cell.angle_beta   90.00
_cell.angle_gamma   90.00
#
_symmetry.space_group_name_H-M   'P 1'
#
loop_
_entity.id
_entity.type
_entity.pdbx_description
1 polymer ?
#
loop_
_entity_poly.entity_id
_entity_poly.type
_entity_poly.pdbx_seq_one_letter_code
_entity_poly.pdbx_strand_id
1 'polypeptide(L)'
;TFSVANPMLAEGLKKPLEFDQLLHIPRKDFACNMLPILRETYRTSKAIGFMPRLMVALIRFRFVDVVFIFLITLFEAGCQLVTPLILSYLLDSLENDSDQECYKWAAVLSGIAFVQVVIHHIFVFVAMRTGWNWKNATTALIHEKLIQ
;
A
#
# COMPACT_ATOMS: atom_id res chain seq x y z
N THR A 1 9.52 8.70 -0.40
CA THR A 1 9.30 10.15 -0.48
C THR A 1 8.53 10.63 -1.72
N PHE A 2 8.05 9.75 -2.63
CA PHE A 2 7.15 10.09 -3.76
C PHE A 2 7.54 11.32 -4.61
N SER A 3 8.81 11.72 -4.59
CA SER A 3 9.32 12.96 -5.19
C SER A 3 9.25 12.97 -6.72
N VAL A 4 9.00 11.82 -7.35
CA VAL A 4 8.80 11.68 -8.79
C VAL A 4 7.62 12.53 -9.31
N ALA A 5 6.64 12.84 -8.45
CA ALA A 5 5.51 13.70 -8.81
C ALA A 5 5.84 15.20 -8.76
N ASN A 6 6.94 15.60 -8.10
CA ASN A 6 7.26 17.01 -7.85
C ASN A 6 7.35 17.86 -9.13
N PRO A 7 7.99 17.41 -10.24
CA PRO A 7 8.04 18.22 -11.46
C PRO A 7 6.66 18.51 -12.05
N MET A 8 5.77 17.50 -12.07
CA MET A 8 4.40 17.66 -12.55
C MET A 8 3.60 18.62 -11.66
N LEU A 9 3.77 18.53 -10.34
CA LEU A 9 3.13 19.43 -9.38
C LEU A 9 3.62 20.89 -9.55
N ALA A 10 4.92 21.09 -9.75
CA ALA A 10 5.49 22.41 -9.95
C ALA A 10 4.99 23.09 -11.24
N GLU A 11 4.75 22.32 -12.31
CA GLU A 11 4.16 22.83 -13.54
C GLU A 11 2.66 23.11 -13.37
N GLY A 12 1.92 22.24 -12.69
CA GLY A 12 0.49 22.42 -12.40
C GLY A 12 0.17 23.62 -11.51
N LEU A 13 1.13 24.09 -10.72
CA LEU A 13 1.00 25.35 -9.96
C LEU A 13 1.04 26.59 -10.84
N LYS A 14 1.71 26.53 -12.01
CA LYS A 14 1.89 27.68 -12.90
C LYS A 14 0.77 27.78 -13.94
N LYS A 15 0.30 26.63 -14.44
CA LYS A 15 -0.70 26.54 -15.50
C LYS A 15 -1.54 25.26 -15.36
N PRO A 16 -2.77 25.24 -15.90
CA PRO A 16 -3.54 24.00 -16.05
C PRO A 16 -2.72 22.95 -16.80
N LEU A 17 -2.70 21.72 -16.29
CA LEU A 17 -1.96 20.61 -16.90
C LEU A 17 -2.70 20.06 -18.11
N GLU A 18 -1.95 19.78 -19.17
CA GLU A 18 -2.40 19.02 -20.32
C GLU A 18 -2.11 17.51 -20.14
N PHE A 19 -2.79 16.66 -20.94
CA PHE A 19 -2.72 15.19 -20.78
C PHE A 19 -1.32 14.60 -21.03
N ASP A 20 -0.54 15.21 -21.92
CA ASP A 20 0.83 14.83 -22.26
C ASP A 20 1.83 15.13 -21.13
N GLN A 21 1.49 16.09 -20.26
CA GLN A 21 2.29 16.49 -19.11
C GLN A 21 2.09 15.59 -17.89
N LEU A 22 1.10 14.69 -17.94
CA LEU A 22 0.83 13.73 -16.87
C LEU A 22 1.90 12.62 -16.84
N LEU A 23 2.11 12.07 -15.66
CA LEU A 23 3.00 10.92 -15.50
C LEU A 23 2.47 9.73 -16.29
N HIS A 24 3.34 9.14 -17.10
CA HIS A 24 3.02 7.96 -17.88
C HIS A 24 2.88 6.73 -16.98
N ILE A 25 1.84 5.93 -17.23
CA ILE A 25 1.62 4.68 -16.50
C ILE A 25 2.76 3.71 -16.79
N PRO A 26 3.33 3.03 -15.77
CA PRO A 26 4.36 2.02 -15.99
C PRO A 26 3.87 0.91 -16.93
N ARG A 27 4.70 0.48 -17.88
CA ARG A 27 4.32 -0.58 -18.86
C ARG A 27 3.79 -1.86 -18.21
N LYS A 28 4.29 -2.21 -17.01
CA LYS A 28 3.84 -3.38 -16.24
C LYS A 28 2.40 -3.31 -15.73
N ASP A 29 1.81 -2.12 -15.69
CA ASP A 29 0.43 -1.88 -15.23
C ASP A 29 -0.53 -1.69 -16.42
N PHE A 30 -0.08 -1.90 -17.67
CA PHE A 30 -0.97 -1.88 -18.83
C PHE A 30 -1.88 -3.11 -18.83
N ALA A 31 -3.17 -2.90 -19.09
CA ALA A 31 -4.18 -3.96 -19.09
C ALA A 31 -3.85 -5.10 -20.08
N CYS A 32 -3.30 -4.77 -21.25
CA CYS A 32 -2.86 -5.74 -22.25
C CYS A 32 -1.78 -6.71 -21.73
N ASN A 33 -0.92 -6.26 -20.82
CA ASN A 33 0.13 -7.07 -20.22
C ASN A 33 -0.39 -7.88 -19.02
N MET A 34 -1.37 -7.34 -18.29
CA MET A 34 -1.95 -7.99 -17.11
C MET A 34 -2.96 -9.09 -17.44
N LEU A 35 -3.74 -8.90 -18.52
CA LEU A 35 -4.85 -9.80 -18.88
C LEU A 35 -4.39 -11.26 -19.15
N PRO A 36 -3.32 -11.54 -19.91
CA PRO A 36 -2.87 -12.92 -20.14
C PRO A 36 -2.47 -13.62 -18.84
N ILE A 37 -1.79 -12.89 -17.94
CA ILE A 37 -1.36 -13.42 -16.64
C ILE A 37 -2.58 -13.73 -15.77
N LEU A 38 -3.55 -12.81 -15.69
CA LEU A 38 -4.77 -13.04 -14.93
C LEU A 38 -5.56 -14.23 -15.49
N ARG A 39 -5.62 -14.40 -16.82
CA ARG A 39 -6.31 -15.53 -17.46
C ARG A 39 -5.68 -16.87 -17.09
N GLU A 40 -4.36 -16.95 -17.18
CA GLU A 40 -3.63 -18.17 -16.82
C GLU A 40 -3.79 -18.49 -15.32
N THR A 41 -3.70 -17.46 -14.49
CA THR A 41 -3.92 -17.60 -13.05
C THR A 41 -5.35 -18.02 -12.73
N TYR A 42 -6.34 -17.51 -13.46
CA TYR A 42 -7.75 -17.88 -13.28
C TYR A 42 -8.03 -19.33 -13.69
N ARG A 43 -7.43 -19.81 -14.79
CA ARG A 43 -7.55 -21.20 -15.27
C ARG A 43 -6.97 -22.20 -14.28
N THR A 44 -5.81 -21.87 -13.70
CA THR A 44 -5.09 -22.74 -12.75
C THR A 44 -5.62 -22.65 -11.32
N SER A 45 -6.47 -21.66 -11.02
CA SER A 45 -7.04 -21.45 -9.69
C SER A 45 -8.33 -22.25 -9.48
N LYS A 46 -8.51 -22.74 -8.26
CA LYS A 46 -9.75 -23.36 -7.78
C LYS A 46 -10.31 -22.53 -6.63
N ALA A 47 -11.61 -22.61 -6.40
CA ALA A 47 -12.21 -22.01 -5.21
C ALA A 47 -11.65 -22.70 -3.95
N ILE A 48 -11.45 -21.95 -2.88
CA ILE A 48 -10.88 -22.46 -1.63
C ILE A 48 -11.81 -22.03 -0.49
N GLY A 49 -12.57 -22.98 0.06
CA GLY A 49 -13.52 -22.72 1.15
C GLY A 49 -14.49 -21.60 0.81
N PHE A 50 -14.45 -20.50 1.57
CA PHE A 50 -15.30 -19.33 1.36
C PHE A 50 -14.84 -18.40 0.22
N MET A 51 -13.61 -18.57 -0.30
CA MET A 51 -13.06 -17.69 -1.32
C MET A 51 -13.46 -18.14 -2.74
N PRO A 52 -14.18 -17.30 -3.52
CA PRO A 52 -14.49 -17.59 -4.90
C PRO A 52 -13.22 -17.75 -5.75
N ARG A 53 -13.31 -18.54 -6.82
CA ARG A 53 -12.18 -18.79 -7.74
C ARG A 53 -11.52 -17.50 -8.25
N LEU A 54 -12.31 -16.46 -8.54
CA LEU A 54 -11.78 -15.18 -9.02
C LEU A 54 -10.92 -14.48 -7.97
N MET A 55 -11.33 -14.48 -6.69
CA MET A 55 -10.55 -13.89 -5.60
C MET A 55 -9.22 -14.62 -5.41
N VAL A 56 -9.24 -15.95 -5.46
CA VAL A 56 -8.01 -16.76 -5.40
C VAL A 56 -7.06 -16.42 -6.56
N ALA A 57 -7.61 -16.26 -7.77
CA ALA A 57 -6.82 -15.88 -8.94
C ALA A 57 -6.21 -14.47 -8.81
N LEU A 58 -6.94 -13.50 -8.27
CA LEU A 58 -6.45 -12.14 -8.04
C LEU A 58 -5.33 -12.09 -6.99
N ILE A 59 -5.49 -12.85 -5.90
CA ILE A 59 -4.45 -12.98 -4.87
C ILE A 59 -3.19 -13.60 -5.48
N ARG A 60 -3.31 -14.68 -6.25
CA ARG A 60 -2.16 -15.31 -6.92
C ARG A 60 -1.50 -14.41 -7.96
N PHE A 61 -2.29 -13.64 -8.71
CA PHE A 61 -1.81 -12.70 -9.73
C PHE A 61 -0.86 -11.65 -9.13
N ARG A 62 -1.10 -11.22 -7.88
CA ARG A 62 -0.27 -10.25 -7.17
C ARG A 62 0.20 -10.77 -5.81
N PHE A 63 0.61 -12.04 -5.75
CA PHE A 63 0.87 -12.73 -4.47
C PHE A 63 1.91 -12.00 -3.61
N VAL A 64 3.02 -11.56 -4.21
CA VAL A 64 4.09 -10.84 -3.49
C VAL A 64 3.57 -9.53 -2.90
N ASP A 65 2.80 -8.76 -3.67
CA ASP A 65 2.24 -7.50 -3.22
C ASP A 65 1.22 -7.74 -2.09
N VAL A 66 0.36 -8.76 -2.20
CA VAL A 66 -0.62 -9.12 -1.16
C VAL A 66 0.06 -9.57 0.13
N VAL A 67 1.08 -10.42 0.06
CA VAL A 67 1.84 -10.86 1.25
C VAL A 67 2.55 -9.67 1.89
N PHE A 68 3.17 -8.80 1.09
CA PHE A 68 3.80 -7.58 1.60
C PHE A 68 2.78 -6.67 2.31
N ILE A 69 1.63 -6.41 1.68
CA ILE A 69 0.53 -5.63 2.27
C ILE A 69 0.11 -6.24 3.61
N PHE A 70 -0.13 -7.55 3.65
CA PHE A 70 -0.55 -8.26 4.87
C PHE A 70 0.48 -8.14 6.00
N LEU A 71 1.77 -8.37 5.71
CA LEU A 71 2.84 -8.27 6.71
C LEU A 71 2.97 -6.84 7.27
N ILE A 72 2.86 -5.83 6.43
CA ILE A 72 2.93 -4.44 6.88
C ILE A 72 1.69 -4.04 7.69
N THR A 73 0.49 -4.50 7.32
CA THR A 73 -0.72 -4.29 8.13
C THR A 73 -0.58 -4.92 9.53
N LEU A 74 -0.02 -6.13 9.63
CA LEU A 74 0.25 -6.75 10.93
C LEU A 74 1.28 -5.95 11.75
N PHE A 75 2.34 -5.48 11.11
CA PHE A 75 3.33 -4.64 11.76
C PHE A 75 2.72 -3.34 12.28
N GLU A 76 1.89 -2.67 11.47
CA GLU A 76 1.20 -1.44 11.86
C GLU A 76 0.25 -1.67 13.05
N ALA A 77 -0.51 -2.77 13.04
CA ALA A 77 -1.34 -3.17 14.17
C ALA A 77 -0.49 -3.39 15.44
N GLY A 78 0.68 -4.03 15.31
CA GLY A 78 1.64 -4.18 16.40
C GLY A 78 2.14 -2.83 16.95
N CYS A 79 2.51 -1.89 16.07
CA CYS A 79 2.92 -0.54 16.47
C CYS A 79 1.80 0.20 17.23
N GLN A 80 0.55 0.08 16.77
CA GLN A 80 -0.60 0.70 17.43
C GLN A 80 -0.83 0.14 18.85
N LEU A 81 -0.49 -1.13 19.10
CA LEU A 81 -0.55 -1.73 20.44
C LEU A 81 0.63 -1.33 21.33
N VAL A 82 1.82 -1.14 20.77
CA VAL A 82 3.04 -0.79 21.53
C VAL A 82 3.08 0.69 21.90
N THR A 83 2.55 1.56 21.05
CA THR A 83 2.50 3.02 21.26
C THR A 83 1.93 3.43 22.63
N PRO A 84 0.76 2.95 23.07
CA PRO A 84 0.22 3.30 24.39
C PRO A 84 1.07 2.80 25.56
N LEU A 85 1.78 1.67 25.41
CA LEU A 85 2.68 1.17 26.47
C LEU A 85 3.86 2.13 26.65
N ILE A 86 4.46 2.59 25.56
CA ILE A 86 5.57 3.54 25.59
C ILE A 86 5.11 4.89 26.14
N LEU A 87 3.90 5.32 25.77
CA LEU A 87 3.28 6.51 26.33
C LEU A 87 3.10 6.40 27.85
N SER A 88 2.69 5.23 28.35
CA SER A 88 2.58 4.98 29.80
C SER A 88 3.93 5.12 30.50
N TYR A 89 5.02 4.60 29.93
CA TYR A 89 6.37 4.76 30.51
C TYR A 89 6.84 6.21 30.47
N LEU A 90 6.51 6.95 29.41
CA LEU A 90 6.81 8.37 29.32
C LEU A 90 6.08 9.15 30.42
N LEU A 91 4.78 8.88 30.64
CA LEU A 91 4.00 9.54 31.69
C LEU A 91 4.55 9.22 33.09
N ASP A 92 4.88 7.96 33.36
CA ASP A 92 5.50 7.54 34.64
C ASP A 92 6.85 8.24 34.87
N SER A 93 7.68 8.37 33.82
CA SER A 93 8.95 9.11 33.94
C SER A 93 8.77 10.61 34.20
N LEU A 94 7.65 11.18 33.72
CA LEU A 94 7.29 12.57 33.94
C LEU A 94 6.77 12.81 35.36
N GLU A 95 5.99 11.86 35.90
CA GLU A 95 5.48 11.93 37.28
C GLU A 95 6.62 11.78 38.32
N ASN A 96 7.66 11.02 37.98
CA ASN A 96 8.81 10.77 38.85
C ASN A 96 9.99 11.76 38.66
N ASP A 97 9.81 12.86 37.91
CA ASP A 97 10.85 13.88 37.61
C ASP A 97 12.19 13.29 37.11
N SER A 98 12.13 12.23 36.30
CA SER A 98 13.32 11.58 35.72
C SER A 98 13.60 12.10 34.31
N ASP A 99 14.30 13.23 34.21
CA ASP A 99 14.59 13.91 32.95
C ASP A 99 15.21 12.97 31.88
N GLN A 100 16.18 12.14 32.27
CA GLN A 100 16.90 11.27 31.34
C GLN A 100 15.98 10.17 30.75
N GLU A 101 15.13 9.55 31.58
CA GLU A 101 14.18 8.54 31.11
C GLU A 101 13.05 9.18 30.29
N CYS A 102 12.61 10.39 30.67
CA CYS A 102 11.62 11.15 29.91
C CYS A 102 12.10 11.44 28.48
N TYR A 103 13.31 11.98 28.31
CA TYR A 103 13.87 12.21 26.97
C TYR A 103 14.04 10.93 26.16
N LYS A 104 14.45 9.84 26.81
CA LYS A 104 14.59 8.53 26.17
C LYS A 104 13.25 8.01 25.65
N TRP A 105 12.20 8.00 26.48
CA TRP A 105 10.88 7.52 26.06
C TRP A 105 10.24 8.44 25.02
N ALA A 106 10.42 9.76 25.14
CA ALA A 106 9.96 10.73 24.12
C ALA A 106 10.65 10.52 22.77
N ALA A 107 11.97 10.27 22.77
CA ALA A 107 12.73 9.97 21.56
C ALA A 107 12.28 8.64 20.91
N VAL A 108 12.07 7.60 21.71
CA VAL A 108 11.56 6.30 21.23
C VAL A 108 10.17 6.47 20.62
N LEU A 109 9.25 7.15 21.31
CA LEU A 109 7.89 7.40 20.84
C LEU A 109 7.89 8.17 19.52
N SER A 110 8.68 9.24 19.44
CA SER A 110 8.82 10.05 18.23
C SER A 110 9.43 9.26 17.07
N GLY A 111 10.43 8.42 17.35
CA GLY A 111 11.06 7.54 16.36
C GLY A 111 10.08 6.51 15.79
N ILE A 112 9.30 5.86 16.66
CA ILE A 112 8.26 4.90 16.23
C ILE A 112 7.20 5.60 15.37
N ALA A 113 6.70 6.75 15.82
CA ALA A 113 5.72 7.52 15.06
C ALA A 113 6.23 7.91 13.67
N PHE A 114 7.49 8.38 13.58
CA PHE A 114 8.09 8.74 12.30
C PHE A 114 8.24 7.53 11.36
N VAL A 115 8.76 6.41 11.87
CA VAL A 115 8.90 5.17 11.09
C VAL A 115 7.54 4.66 10.62
N GLN A 116 6.53 4.69 11.49
CA GLN A 116 5.17 4.28 11.16
C GLN A 116 4.60 5.14 10.02
N VAL A 117 4.75 6.46 10.07
CA VAL A 117 4.28 7.36 9.00
C VAL A 117 4.95 7.02 7.66
N VAL A 118 6.27 6.82 7.65
CA VAL A 118 7.00 6.49 6.42
C VAL A 118 6.52 5.16 5.82
N ILE A 119 6.40 4.12 6.66
CA ILE A 119 5.97 2.79 6.24
C ILE A 119 4.52 2.82 5.74
N HIS A 120 3.62 3.50 6.48
CA HIS A 120 2.20 3.58 6.15
C HIS A 120 1.98 4.20 4.76
N HIS A 121 2.68 5.28 4.42
CA HIS A 121 2.54 5.90 3.10
C HIS A 121 3.00 4.97 1.96
N ILE A 122 4.09 4.22 2.16
CA ILE A 122 4.57 3.24 1.17
C ILE A 122 3.53 2.12 1.02
N PHE A 123 3.02 1.62 2.14
CA PHE A 123 1.99 0.59 2.19
C PHE A 123 0.72 1.00 1.45
N VAL A 124 0.15 2.18 1.77
CA VAL A 124 -1.07 2.68 1.14
C VAL A 124 -0.89 2.78 -0.37
N PHE A 125 0.27 3.24 -0.83
CA PHE A 125 0.56 3.29 -2.26
C PHE A 125 0.56 1.90 -2.93
N VAL A 126 1.23 0.90 -2.32
CA VAL A 126 1.28 -0.47 -2.85
C VAL A 126 -0.11 -1.11 -2.82
N ALA A 127 -0.88 -0.91 -1.75
CA ALA A 127 -2.25 -1.40 -1.62
C ALA A 127 -3.18 -0.80 -2.69
N MET A 128 -3.17 0.53 -2.86
CA MET A 128 -3.99 1.21 -3.87
C MET A 128 -3.62 0.78 -5.28
N ARG A 129 -2.32 0.69 -5.59
CA ARG A 129 -1.85 0.21 -6.88
C ARG A 129 -2.30 -1.23 -7.15
N THR A 130 -2.25 -2.11 -6.16
CA THR A 130 -2.69 -3.50 -6.28
C THR A 130 -4.19 -3.55 -6.58
N GLY A 131 -5.00 -2.77 -5.86
CA GLY A 131 -6.44 -2.65 -6.10
C GLY A 131 -6.77 -2.12 -7.50
N TRP A 132 -6.05 -1.10 -7.99
CA TRP A 132 -6.21 -0.60 -9.35
C TRP A 132 -5.83 -1.64 -10.41
N ASN A 133 -4.76 -2.39 -10.19
CA ASN A 133 -4.36 -3.47 -11.10
C ASN A 133 -5.41 -4.58 -11.16
N TRP A 134 -6.00 -4.96 -10.02
CA TRP A 134 -7.12 -5.91 -9.98
C TRP A 134 -8.35 -5.40 -10.74
N LYS A 135 -8.76 -4.14 -10.50
CA LYS A 135 -9.85 -3.49 -11.24
C LYS A 135 -9.58 -3.49 -12.74
N ASN A 136 -8.43 -2.97 -13.18
CA ASN A 136 -8.12 -2.84 -14.60
C ASN A 136 -8.05 -4.19 -15.31
N ALA A 137 -7.44 -5.20 -14.69
CA ALA A 137 -7.33 -6.54 -15.27
C ALA A 137 -8.70 -7.24 -15.35
N THR A 138 -9.55 -7.09 -14.34
CA THR A 138 -10.91 -7.67 -14.37
C THR A 138 -11.82 -6.94 -15.35
N THR A 139 -11.74 -5.61 -15.45
CA THR A 139 -12.45 -4.84 -16.48
C THR A 139 -12.04 -5.29 -17.88
N ALA A 140 -10.74 -5.48 -18.14
CA ALA A 140 -10.26 -6.01 -19.42
C ALA A 140 -10.81 -7.42 -19.71
N LEU A 141 -10.86 -8.29 -18.69
CA LEU A 141 -11.41 -9.64 -18.81
C LEU A 141 -12.91 -9.63 -19.13
N ILE A 142 -13.68 -8.73 -18.51
CA ILE A 142 -15.11 -8.56 -18.77
C ILE A 142 -15.33 -8.06 -20.20
N HIS A 143 -14.60 -7.03 -20.64
CA HIS A 143 -14.73 -6.51 -22.01
C HIS A 143 -14.40 -7.56 -23.06
N GLU A 144 -13.34 -8.34 -22.86
CA GLU A 144 -13.02 -9.45 -23.75
C GLU A 144 -14.18 -10.45 -23.83
N LYS A 145 -14.79 -10.77 -22.69
CA LYS A 145 -15.89 -11.75 -22.64
C LYS A 145 -17.22 -11.23 -23.18
N LEU A 146 -17.41 -9.91 -23.23
CA LEU A 146 -18.61 -9.28 -23.82
C LEU A 146 -18.50 -9.12 -25.33
N ILE A 147 -17.29 -8.95 -25.85
CA ILE A 147 -17.04 -8.76 -27.29
C ILE A 147 -16.91 -10.13 -28.02
N GLN A 148 -16.48 -11.18 -27.31
CA GLN A 148 -16.38 -12.57 -27.81
C GLN A 148 -17.57 -13.44 -27.39
#